data_AF-A0A1F4ZBN1-F1
#
_entry.id   AF-A0A1F4ZBN1-F1
#
_cell.length_a   1.000
_cell.length_b   1.000
_cell.length_c   1.000
_cell.angle_alpha   90.00
_cell.angle_beta   90.00
_cell.angle_gamma   90.00
#
_symmetry.space_group_name_H-M   'P 1'
#
loop_
_entity.id
_entity.type
_entity.pdbx_description
1 polymer ?
#
loop_
_entity_poly.entity_id
_entity_poly.type
_entity_poly.pdbx_seq_one_letter_code
_entity_poly.pdbx_strand_id
1 'polypeptide(L)'
;MNKAPNKAIFRNREKEASFWEKNFDKAWKKGKPVRVRFAKNLSETINVRFDSNSMKTLRYKAHRRGLGVTQLIRMWTMEKL
;
A
#
# COMPACT_ATOMS: atom_id res chain seq x y z
N MET A 1 6.18 37.06 -0.60
CA MET A 1 5.23 35.94 -0.35
C MET A 1 5.35 34.93 -1.48
N ASN A 2 5.76 33.67 -1.23
CA ASN A 2 5.78 32.64 -2.29
C ASN A 2 4.40 31.98 -2.37
N LYS A 3 3.65 32.29 -3.42
CA LYS A 3 2.36 31.67 -3.71
C LYS A 3 2.58 30.20 -4.07
N ALA A 4 1.77 29.30 -3.51
CA ALA A 4 1.83 27.88 -3.86
C ALA A 4 1.55 27.69 -5.37
N PRO A 5 2.19 26.73 -6.05
CA PRO A 5 1.92 26.45 -7.45
C PRO A 5 0.48 25.97 -7.65
N ASN A 6 -0.07 26.24 -8.84
CA ASN A 6 -1.42 25.79 -9.20
C ASN A 6 -1.48 24.25 -9.23
N LYS A 7 -2.41 23.67 -8.46
CA LYS A 7 -2.61 22.21 -8.36
C LYS A 7 -2.89 21.53 -9.71
N ALA A 8 -3.43 22.26 -10.69
CA ALA A 8 -3.71 21.71 -12.03
C ALA A 8 -2.45 21.21 -12.76
N ILE A 9 -1.27 21.76 -12.45
CA ILE A 9 0.01 21.37 -13.07
C ILE A 9 0.38 19.92 -12.71
N PHE A 10 0.02 19.47 -11.51
CA PHE A 10 0.31 18.12 -10.99
C PHE A 10 -0.74 17.06 -11.39
N ARG A 11 -1.72 17.41 -12.24
CA ARG A 11 -2.67 16.44 -12.80
C ARG A 11 -2.17 15.81 -14.11
N ASN A 12 -1.13 16.37 -14.71
CA ASN A 12 -0.53 15.89 -15.95
C ASN A 12 0.96 15.65 -15.71
N ARG A 13 1.42 14.44 -16.05
CA ARG A 13 2.79 13.99 -15.78
C ARG A 13 3.87 14.83 -16.47
N GLU A 14 3.66 15.27 -17.71
CA GLU A 14 4.64 16.07 -18.46
C GLU A 14 4.78 17.48 -17.89
N LYS A 15 3.64 18.08 -17.50
CA LYS A 15 3.61 19.40 -16.87
C LYS A 15 4.24 19.37 -15.48
N GLU A 16 4.01 18.30 -14.72
CA GLU A 16 4.65 18.05 -13.44
C GLU A 16 6.18 17.90 -13.59
N ALA A 17 6.64 17.09 -14.53
CA ALA A 17 8.07 16.92 -14.80
C ALA A 17 8.75 18.25 -15.13
N SER A 18 8.18 19.00 -16.08
CA SER A 18 8.66 20.33 -16.48
C SER A 18 8.70 21.34 -15.33
N PHE A 19 7.76 21.24 -14.38
CA PHE A 19 7.74 22.07 -13.19
C PHE A 19 8.91 21.72 -12.26
N TRP A 20 9.14 20.42 -12.00
CA TRP A 20 10.20 19.98 -11.10
C TRP A 20 11.59 20.24 -11.66
N GLU A 21 11.82 20.05 -12.96
CA GLU A 21 13.10 20.39 -13.61
C GLU A 21 13.54 21.83 -13.32
N LYS A 22 12.59 22.78 -13.32
CA LYS A 22 12.89 24.20 -13.11
C LYS A 22 12.95 24.60 -11.63
N ASN A 23 12.26 23.88 -10.75
CA ASN A 23 12.02 24.32 -9.38
C ASN A 23 12.70 23.46 -8.31
N PHE A 24 13.29 22.32 -8.68
CA PHE A 24 13.86 21.35 -7.75
C PHE A 24 14.89 21.97 -6.81
N ASP A 25 15.92 22.63 -7.33
CA ASP A 25 17.00 23.20 -6.50
C ASP A 25 16.50 24.21 -5.47
N LYS A 26 15.54 25.03 -5.87
CA LYS A 26 14.91 26.04 -4.99
C LYS A 26 14.03 25.37 -3.93
N ALA A 27 13.31 24.32 -4.30
CA ALA A 27 12.48 23.55 -3.38
C ALA A 27 13.35 22.78 -2.38
N TRP A 28 14.44 22.16 -2.85
CA TRP A 28 15.37 21.39 -2.02
C TRP A 28 16.08 22.27 -0.99
N LYS A 29 16.61 23.43 -1.41
CA LYS A 29 17.28 24.38 -0.49
C LYS A 29 16.36 24.97 0.58
N LYS A 30 15.05 25.06 0.31
CA LYS A 30 14.06 25.62 1.24
C LYS A 30 13.31 24.54 2.04
N GLY A 31 13.39 23.28 1.60
CA GLY A 31 12.77 22.15 2.25
C GLY A 31 13.36 21.95 3.63
N LYS A 32 12.50 21.63 4.60
CA LYS A 32 12.94 21.12 5.90
C LYS A 32 12.74 19.62 5.92
N PRO A 33 13.68 18.82 6.45
CA PRO A 33 13.49 17.40 6.59
C PRO A 33 12.25 17.14 7.47
N VAL A 34 11.33 16.33 6.98
CA VAL A 34 10.18 15.86 7.75
C VAL A 34 10.42 14.41 8.11
N ARG A 35 10.22 14.06 9.38
CA ARG A 35 10.30 12.68 9.82
C ARG A 35 9.04 11.95 9.35
N VAL A 36 9.16 11.15 8.29
CA VAL A 36 8.07 10.31 7.81
C VAL A 36 7.73 9.31 8.91
N ARG A 37 6.51 9.40 9.46
CA ARG A 37 5.97 8.36 10.35
C ARG A 37 5.22 7.37 9.46
N PHE A 38 5.82 6.21 9.24
CA PHE A 38 5.07 5.08 8.71
C PHE A 38 4.06 4.64 9.77
N ALA A 39 2.85 4.26 9.35
CA ALA A 39 1.92 3.62 10.27
C ALA A 39 2.60 2.37 10.88
N LYS A 40 2.41 2.12 12.18
CA LYS A 40 2.82 0.86 12.80
C LYS A 40 2.27 -0.31 11.98
N ASN A 41 2.93 -1.48 12.03
CA ASN A 41 2.46 -2.72 11.38
C ASN A 41 0.94 -2.81 11.45
N LEU A 42 0.27 -2.64 10.30
CA LEU A 42 -1.19 -2.60 10.19
C LEU A 42 -1.83 -3.98 10.32
N SER A 43 -1.03 -4.98 10.69
CA SER A 43 -1.41 -6.38 10.79
C SER A 43 -0.56 -7.09 11.83
N GLU A 44 -1.21 -7.95 12.61
CA GLU A 44 -0.56 -8.93 13.48
C GLU A 44 -0.54 -10.30 12.80
N THR A 45 0.46 -11.13 13.12
CA THR A 45 0.64 -12.45 12.53
C THR A 45 0.27 -13.54 13.53
N ILE A 46 -0.51 -14.53 13.08
CA ILE A 46 -0.78 -15.76 13.81
C ILE A 46 -0.26 -16.96 13.01
N ASN A 47 0.48 -17.85 13.67
CA ASN A 47 0.94 -19.11 13.07
C ASN A 47 -0.02 -20.24 13.43
N VAL A 48 -0.71 -20.80 12.43
CA VAL A 48 -1.67 -21.91 12.61
C VAL A 48 -1.17 -23.13 11.86
N ARG A 49 -1.14 -24.29 12.53
CA ARG A 49 -0.78 -25.57 11.92
C ARG A 49 -2.05 -26.30 11.45
N PHE A 50 -2.02 -26.79 10.22
CA PHE A 50 -3.05 -27.66 9.66
C PHE A 50 -2.43 -29.01 9.29
N ASP A 51 -3.20 -30.08 9.44
CA ASP A 51 -2.81 -31.37 8.88
C ASP A 51 -2.83 -31.34 7.34
N SER A 52 -2.25 -32.36 6.72
CA SER A 52 -2.12 -32.42 5.26
C SER A 52 -3.47 -32.43 4.53
N ASN A 53 -4.51 -33.05 5.09
CA ASN A 53 -5.81 -33.16 4.42
C ASN A 53 -6.56 -31.82 4.50
N SER A 54 -6.53 -31.17 5.67
CA SER A 54 -7.07 -29.82 5.85
C SER A 54 -6.39 -28.81 4.93
N MET A 55 -5.06 -28.86 4.81
CA MET A 55 -4.31 -27.96 3.93
C MET A 55 -4.62 -28.18 2.45
N LYS A 56 -4.76 -29.43 2.00
CA LYS A 56 -5.20 -29.74 0.62
C LYS A 56 -6.59 -29.18 0.34
N THR A 57 -7.51 -29.35 1.30
CA THR A 57 -8.89 -28.86 1.19
C THR A 57 -8.94 -27.33 1.11
N LEU A 58 -8.15 -26.63 1.94
CA LEU A 58 -8.02 -25.18 1.90
C LEU A 58 -7.51 -24.68 0.55
N ARG A 59 -6.44 -25.30 0.02
CA ARG A 59 -5.90 -24.99 -1.32
C ARG A 59 -6.93 -25.17 -2.41
N TYR A 60 -7.64 -26.29 -2.41
CA TYR A 60 -8.70 -26.56 -3.38
C TYR A 60 -9.82 -25.52 -3.33
N LYS A 61 -10.33 -25.19 -2.13
CA LYS A 61 -11.39 -24.21 -1.94
C LYS A 61 -10.95 -22.79 -2.33
N ALA A 62 -9.71 -22.43 -2.04
CA ALA A 62 -9.14 -21.13 -2.40
C ALA A 62 -9.01 -21.00 -3.93
N HIS A 63 -8.45 -22.02 -4.58
CA HIS A 63 -8.30 -22.07 -6.04
C HIS A 63 -9.66 -22.00 -6.75
N ARG A 64 -10.66 -22.77 -6.29
CA ARG A 64 -12.04 -22.73 -6.82
C ARG A 64 -12.69 -21.35 -6.73
N ARG A 65 -12.22 -20.47 -5.84
CA ARG A 65 -12.73 -19.11 -5.64
C ARG A 65 -11.83 -18.02 -6.26
N GLY A 66 -10.73 -18.41 -6.92
CA GLY A 66 -9.74 -17.45 -7.44
C GLY A 66 -8.99 -16.69 -6.35
N LEU A 67 -8.86 -17.26 -5.15
CA LEU A 67 -8.23 -16.62 -3.99
C LEU A 67 -6.94 -17.34 -3.59
N GLY A 68 -6.02 -16.60 -2.96
CA GLY A 68 -4.92 -17.20 -2.21
C GLY A 68 -5.42 -17.88 -0.92
N VAL A 69 -4.72 -18.92 -0.46
CA VAL A 69 -5.10 -19.67 0.77
C VAL A 69 -5.17 -18.76 1.99
N THR A 70 -4.18 -17.87 2.16
CA THR A 70 -4.14 -16.92 3.27
C THR A 70 -5.30 -15.92 3.21
N GLN A 71 -5.68 -15.48 2.01
CA GLN A 71 -6.82 -14.58 1.80
C GLN A 71 -8.15 -15.27 2.13
N LEU A 72 -8.32 -16.53 1.72
CA LEU A 72 -9.51 -17.32 2.09
C LEU A 72 -9.61 -17.49 3.60
N ILE A 73 -8.51 -17.88 4.27
CA ILE A 73 -8.47 -18.05 5.73
C ILE A 73 -8.84 -16.73 6.41
N ARG A 74 -8.22 -15.61 6.00
CA ARG A 74 -8.52 -14.29 6.55
C ARG A 74 -10.00 -13.95 6.43
N MET A 75 -10.60 -14.18 5.27
CA MET A 75 -12.00 -13.86 5.02
C MET A 75 -12.92 -14.68 5.92
N TRP A 76 -12.71 -16.00 6.01
CA TRP A 76 -13.49 -16.85 6.91
C TRP A 76 -13.30 -16.51 8.37
N THR A 77 -12.09 -16.14 8.80
CA THR A 77 -11.87 -15.68 10.18
C THR A 77 -12.67 -14.39 10.44
N MET A 78 -12.64 -13.42 9.53
CA MET A 78 -13.40 -12.17 9.66
C MET A 78 -14.92 -12.37 9.60
N GLU A 79 -15.42 -13.39 8.90
CA GLU A 79 -16.85 -13.76 8.88
C GLU A 79 -17.34 -14.38 10.20
N LYS A 80 -16.42 -14.82 11.06
CA LYS A 80 -16.72 -15.53 12.32
C LYS A 80 -16.48 -14.68 13.57
N LEU A 81 -15.81 -13.55 13.41
CA LEU A 81 -15.70 -12.50 14.43
C LEU A 81 -16.91 -11.58 14.34
#